data_AF-A0A2T2X275-F1
#
_entry.id   AF-A0A2T2X275-F1
#
_cell.length_a   1.000
_cell.length_b   1.000
_cell.length_c   1.000
_cell.angle_alpha   90.00
_cell.angle_beta   90.00
_cell.angle_gamma   90.00
#
_symmetry.space_group_name_H-M   'P 1'
#
loop_
_entity.id
_entity.type
_entity.pdbx_description
1 polymer ?
#
loop_
_entity_poly.entity_id
_entity_poly.type
_entity_poly.pdbx_seq_one_letter_code
_entity_poly.pdbx_strand_id
1 'polypeptide(L)'
;MIRIVVDGEQIIPDKRIILTPEQSHYLAHVMRVRPGEKIEALLSGQAIFECVMTQDSQVLECLRAREVFEDVSLFLAQSLIKKDLFSDIIEKGTEAGIAGFYPVLTERTIVREISPSKWNRWHKVAKEATEQAHRSRVPEIFPLTTLSEVMDLKIPHKLVLDAQGDNLWDWLMEHPMSPLSACLLVVGPEGGLTPSERDQLSRNGFDAVSLGPYIYRAENAGVFAAALLRAWMSSHYFAHRQS
;
A
#
# COMPACT_ATOMS: atom_id res chain seq x y z
N MET A 1 17.09 -12.31 1.25
CA MET A 1 17.66 -11.85 2.54
C MET A 1 16.47 -11.48 3.41
N ILE A 2 16.47 -11.79 4.71
CA ILE A 2 15.33 -11.44 5.57
C ILE A 2 15.29 -9.92 5.73
N ARG A 3 14.10 -9.34 5.70
CA ARG A 3 13.88 -7.90 5.94
C ARG A 3 12.94 -7.71 7.12
N ILE A 4 13.27 -6.73 7.95
CA ILE A 4 12.40 -6.24 9.03
C ILE A 4 12.19 -4.74 8.87
N VAL A 5 11.00 -4.23 9.16
CA VAL A 5 10.74 -2.79 9.26
C VAL A 5 11.01 -2.34 10.68
N VAL A 6 11.73 -1.22 10.82
CA VAL A 6 12.12 -0.62 12.10
C VAL A 6 11.71 0.85 12.16
N ASP A 7 11.50 1.33 13.39
CA ASP A 7 11.22 2.73 13.67
C ASP A 7 12.51 3.50 14.02
N GLY A 8 12.49 4.82 13.86
CA GLY A 8 13.67 5.67 14.12
C GLY A 8 14.21 5.56 15.55
N GLU A 9 13.32 5.33 16.52
CA GLU A 9 13.68 5.15 17.94
C GLU A 9 14.49 3.87 18.20
N GLN A 10 14.42 2.89 17.30
CA GLN A 10 15.19 1.66 17.39
C GLN A 10 16.65 1.86 16.98
N ILE A 11 16.95 2.94 16.26
CA ILE A 11 18.29 3.24 15.74
C ILE A 11 19.04 4.04 16.80
N ILE A 12 20.14 3.48 17.30
CA ILE A 12 20.95 4.09 18.35
C ILE A 12 22.35 4.45 17.82
N PRO A 13 23.15 5.23 18.57
CA PRO A 13 24.55 5.50 18.22
C PRO A 13 25.35 4.22 17.97
N ASP A 14 26.53 4.38 17.36
CA ASP A 14 27.45 3.28 17.03
C ASP A 14 26.89 2.26 16.03
N LYS A 15 26.01 2.71 15.13
CA LYS A 15 25.46 1.90 14.04
C LYS A 15 24.71 0.65 14.53
N ARG A 16 23.96 0.75 15.62
CA ARG A 16 23.18 -0.38 16.16
C ARG A 16 21.68 -0.13 16.05
N ILE A 17 20.93 -1.23 15.91
CA ILE A 17 19.48 -1.23 15.94
C ILE A 17 19.02 -2.17 17.05
N ILE A 18 18.20 -1.65 17.97
CA ILE A 18 17.59 -2.41 19.05
C ILE A 18 16.24 -2.94 18.58
N LEU A 19 16.13 -4.26 18.49
CA LEU A 19 14.93 -4.96 18.07
C LEU A 19 13.87 -4.92 19.16
N THR A 20 12.60 -4.85 18.76
CA THR A 20 11.51 -5.13 19.69
C THR A 20 11.54 -6.61 20.09
N PRO A 21 10.91 -6.99 21.23
CA PRO A 21 10.82 -8.39 21.63
C PRO A 21 10.21 -9.29 20.54
N GLU A 22 9.22 -8.78 19.82
CA GLU A 22 8.57 -9.49 18.71
C GLU A 22 9.53 -9.72 17.53
N GLN A 23 10.29 -8.70 17.12
CA GLN A 23 11.27 -8.80 16.04
C GLN A 23 12.43 -9.74 16.40
N SER A 24 12.94 -9.63 17.64
CA SER A 24 14.00 -10.52 18.14
C SER A 24 13.53 -11.97 18.13
N HIS A 25 12.32 -12.25 18.63
CA HIS A 25 11.73 -13.59 18.59
C HIS A 25 11.52 -14.09 17.16
N TYR A 26 10.99 -13.25 16.26
CA TYR A 26 10.81 -13.59 14.86
C TYR A 26 12.13 -13.97 14.19
N LEU A 27 13.18 -13.16 14.35
CA LEU A 27 14.47 -13.43 13.73
C LEU A 27 15.15 -14.67 14.35
N ALA A 28 15.24 -14.76 15.68
CA ALA A 28 16.01 -15.80 16.35
C ALA A 28 15.31 -17.17 16.40
N HIS A 29 13.97 -17.20 16.53
CA HIS A 29 13.24 -18.46 16.74
C HIS A 29 12.41 -18.89 15.53
N VAL A 30 11.77 -17.96 14.83
CA VAL A 30 10.95 -18.29 13.65
C VAL A 30 11.83 -18.46 12.43
N MET A 31 12.62 -17.43 12.10
CA MET A 31 13.53 -17.44 10.96
C MET A 31 14.88 -18.10 11.27
N ARG A 32 15.18 -18.33 12.56
CA ARG A 32 16.38 -19.03 13.05
C ARG A 32 17.69 -18.39 12.61
N VAL A 33 17.71 -17.06 12.52
CA VAL A 33 18.89 -16.27 12.16
C VAL A 33 19.96 -16.40 13.22
N ARG A 34 21.19 -16.71 12.81
CA ARG A 34 22.34 -16.89 13.70
C ARG A 34 23.20 -15.63 13.78
N PRO A 35 23.99 -15.46 14.87
CA PRO A 35 24.97 -14.39 14.94
C PRO A 35 25.91 -14.38 13.71
N GLY A 36 26.11 -13.19 13.14
CA GLY A 36 26.88 -12.97 11.91
C GLY A 36 26.12 -13.11 10.60
N GLU A 37 24.88 -13.64 10.60
CA GLU A 37 24.05 -13.71 9.40
C GLU A 37 23.44 -12.34 9.05
N LYS A 38 23.31 -12.10 7.74
CA LYS A 38 22.86 -10.81 7.18
C LYS A 38 21.35 -10.65 7.17
N ILE A 39 20.89 -9.47 7.57
CA ILE A 39 19.49 -9.04 7.58
C ILE A 39 19.41 -7.63 7.00
N GLU A 40 18.27 -7.27 6.40
CA GLU A 40 17.95 -5.88 6.09
C GLU A 40 17.02 -5.28 7.15
N ALA A 41 17.37 -4.12 7.68
CA ALA A 41 16.45 -3.30 8.46
C ALA A 41 15.98 -2.12 7.60
N LEU A 42 14.66 -1.99 7.44
CA LEU A 42 14.03 -0.95 6.65
C LEU A 42 13.49 0.15 7.58
N LEU A 43 14.05 1.35 7.48
CA LEU A 43 13.41 2.56 7.97
C LEU A 43 12.50 3.10 6.87
N SER A 44 11.20 2.92 7.06
CA SER A 44 10.16 3.09 6.03
C SER A 44 10.31 4.40 5.25
N GLY A 45 10.51 4.30 3.94
CA GLY A 45 10.59 5.44 3.03
C GLY A 45 11.82 6.32 3.18
N GLN A 46 12.81 5.90 3.98
CA GLN A 46 14.01 6.70 4.27
C GLN A 46 15.29 5.93 3.93
N ALA A 47 15.50 4.75 4.52
CA ALA A 47 16.74 4.00 4.32
C ALA A 47 16.57 2.50 4.52
N ILE A 48 17.44 1.74 3.85
CA ILE A 48 17.65 0.31 4.13
C ILE A 48 19.07 0.15 4.70
N PHE A 49 19.15 -0.45 5.88
CA PHE A 49 20.37 -0.83 6.54
C PHE A 49 20.65 -2.30 6.27
N GLU A 50 21.83 -2.61 5.74
CA GLU A 50 22.33 -3.98 5.78
C GLU A 50 23.02 -4.21 7.10
N CYS A 51 22.53 -5.18 7.85
CA CYS A 51 22.96 -5.48 9.19
C CYS A 51 23.40 -6.93 9.33
N VAL A 52 24.06 -7.22 10.45
CA VAL A 52 24.29 -8.59 10.92
C VAL A 52 23.68 -8.77 12.31
N MET A 53 23.15 -9.98 12.57
CA MET A 53 22.71 -10.36 13.91
C MET A 53 23.92 -10.42 14.84
N THR A 54 23.86 -9.79 16.01
CA THR A 54 24.96 -9.88 16.99
C THR A 54 24.85 -11.14 17.85
N GLN A 55 25.76 -11.31 18.82
CA GLN A 55 25.62 -12.38 19.84
C GLN A 55 24.40 -12.14 20.74
N ASP A 56 24.00 -10.88 20.92
CA ASP A 56 22.73 -10.52 21.54
C ASP A 56 21.64 -10.50 20.46
N SER A 57 20.67 -11.39 20.57
CA SER A 57 19.59 -11.53 19.59
C SER A 57 18.64 -10.33 19.55
N GLN A 58 18.78 -9.36 20.45
CA GLN A 58 18.02 -8.11 20.45
C GLN A 58 18.72 -6.98 19.70
N VAL A 59 19.96 -7.19 19.26
CA VAL A 59 20.79 -6.15 18.65
C VAL A 59 21.24 -6.55 17.27
N LEU A 60 21.02 -5.65 16.31
CA LEU A 60 21.64 -5.70 15.00
C LEU A 60 22.78 -4.69 14.91
N GLU A 61 23.85 -5.08 14.24
CA GLU A 61 24.96 -4.19 13.88
C GLU A 61 24.83 -3.79 12.40
N CYS A 62 24.72 -2.49 12.12
CA CYS A 62 24.59 -1.95 10.77
C CYS A 62 25.96 -1.84 10.10
N LEU A 63 26.13 -2.55 8.99
CA LEU A 63 27.35 -2.52 8.19
C LEU A 63 27.34 -1.35 7.21
N ARG A 64 26.19 -1.14 6.55
CA ARG A 64 25.99 -0.08 5.56
C ARG A 64 24.53 0.35 5.54
N ALA A 65 24.31 1.59 5.10
CA ALA A 65 22.99 2.15 4.87
C ALA A 65 22.92 2.67 3.42
N ARG A 66 21.74 2.55 2.81
CA ARG A 66 21.42 3.23 1.56
C ARG A 66 20.10 3.94 1.72
N GLU A 67 20.03 5.17 1.23
CA GLU A 67 18.77 5.89 1.13
C GLU A 67 17.86 5.22 0.11
N VAL A 68 16.56 5.30 0.36
CA VAL A 68 15.54 4.81 -0.56
C VAL A 68 14.55 5.91 -0.86
N PHE A 69 14.18 6.00 -2.13
CA PHE A 69 13.14 6.89 -2.61
C PHE A 69 12.09 6.03 -3.30
N GLU A 70 10.83 6.22 -2.94
CA GLU A 70 9.70 5.57 -3.60
C GLU A 70 8.90 6.63 -4.33
N ASP A 71 9.00 6.59 -5.66
CA ASP A 71 8.45 7.60 -6.58
C ASP A 71 6.97 7.36 -6.92
N VAL A 72 6.32 6.43 -6.21
CA VAL A 72 5.02 5.87 -6.62
C VAL A 72 3.95 6.34 -5.65
N SER A 73 2.96 7.04 -6.20
CA SER A 73 1.88 7.64 -5.42
C SER A 73 0.52 7.08 -5.84
N LEU A 74 0.37 5.76 -5.79
CA LEU A 74 -0.91 5.09 -6.05
C LEU A 74 -1.68 4.89 -4.74
N PHE A 75 -2.86 5.48 -4.63
CA PHE A 75 -3.71 5.42 -3.45
C PHE A 75 -4.98 4.65 -3.74
N LEU A 76 -5.44 3.86 -2.77
CA LEU A 76 -6.69 3.12 -2.84
C LEU A 76 -7.69 3.66 -1.82
N ALA A 77 -8.76 4.27 -2.31
CA ALA A 77 -9.95 4.61 -1.56
C ALA A 77 -10.92 3.43 -1.60
N GLN A 78 -10.83 2.56 -0.60
CA GLN A 78 -11.59 1.33 -0.49
C GLN A 78 -12.77 1.52 0.47
N SER A 79 -13.99 1.32 -0.04
CA SER A 79 -15.17 1.24 0.83
C SER A 79 -15.02 0.10 1.83
N LEU A 80 -15.42 0.32 3.09
CA LEU A 80 -15.41 -0.76 4.09
C LEU A 80 -16.34 -1.91 3.66
N ILE A 81 -15.82 -3.13 3.74
CA ILE A 81 -16.52 -4.38 3.39
C ILE A 81 -16.68 -5.30 4.60
N LYS A 82 -17.56 -6.31 4.48
CA LYS A 82 -17.85 -7.25 5.57
C LYS A 82 -16.70 -8.22 5.83
N LYS A 83 -16.85 -8.98 6.94
CA LYS A 83 -16.01 -10.15 7.30
C LYS A 83 -14.52 -9.87 7.48
N ASP A 84 -14.16 -8.61 7.72
CA ASP A 84 -12.78 -8.22 8.01
C ASP A 84 -11.77 -8.58 6.90
N LEU A 85 -12.27 -8.61 5.67
CA LEU A 85 -11.48 -8.82 4.44
C LEU A 85 -10.60 -7.60 4.10
N PHE A 86 -10.73 -6.50 4.83
CA PHE A 86 -9.92 -5.30 4.61
C PHE A 86 -8.44 -5.55 4.90
N SER A 87 -8.10 -6.50 5.80
CA SER A 87 -6.70 -6.93 5.97
C SER A 87 -6.15 -7.56 4.70
N ASP A 88 -6.91 -8.42 4.02
CA ASP A 88 -6.49 -9.01 2.75
C ASP A 88 -6.26 -7.93 1.67
N ILE A 89 -7.10 -6.89 1.66
CA ILE A 89 -6.95 -5.76 0.74
C ILE A 89 -5.64 -5.01 1.04
N ILE A 90 -5.34 -4.78 2.33
CA ILE A 90 -4.09 -4.13 2.73
C ILE A 90 -2.89 -5.00 2.36
N GLU A 91 -2.91 -6.29 2.68
CA GLU A 91 -1.83 -7.23 2.38
C GLU A 91 -1.53 -7.23 0.88
N LYS A 92 -2.53 -7.61 0.07
CA LYS A 92 -2.38 -7.77 -1.38
C LYS A 92 -2.22 -6.43 -2.09
N GLY A 93 -2.85 -5.38 -1.59
CA GLY A 93 -2.69 -4.03 -2.11
C GLY A 93 -1.28 -3.48 -1.83
N THR A 94 -0.71 -3.82 -0.67
CA THR A 94 0.68 -3.49 -0.34
C THR A 94 1.60 -4.16 -1.35
N GLU A 95 1.41 -5.45 -1.61
CA GLU A 95 2.17 -6.19 -2.64
C GLU A 95 1.99 -5.61 -4.05
N ALA A 96 0.77 -5.16 -4.39
CA ALA A 96 0.45 -4.53 -5.67
C ALA A 96 1.04 -3.11 -5.85
N GLY A 97 1.72 -2.58 -4.82
CA GLY A 97 2.39 -1.28 -4.89
C GLY A 97 1.52 -0.08 -4.54
N ILE A 98 0.40 -0.29 -3.83
CA ILE A 98 -0.42 0.80 -3.28
C ILE A 98 0.38 1.51 -2.19
N ALA A 99 0.55 2.82 -2.31
CA ALA A 99 1.31 3.68 -1.39
C ALA A 99 0.48 4.13 -0.18
N GLY A 100 -0.86 4.11 -0.28
CA GLY A 100 -1.71 4.37 0.86
C GLY A 100 -3.17 3.96 0.66
N PHE A 101 -3.84 3.69 1.76
CA PHE A 101 -5.21 3.20 1.82
C PHE A 101 -6.09 4.20 2.55
N TYR A 102 -7.14 4.67 1.89
CA TYR A 102 -8.23 5.42 2.50
C TYR A 102 -9.40 4.45 2.72
N PRO A 103 -9.70 4.06 3.97
CA PRO A 103 -10.97 3.40 4.28
C PRO A 103 -12.11 4.41 4.10
N VAL A 104 -13.13 4.06 3.32
CA VAL A 104 -14.20 4.98 2.93
C VAL A 104 -15.56 4.49 3.39
N LEU A 105 -16.38 5.42 3.89
CA LEU A 105 -17.82 5.26 4.08
C LEU A 105 -18.55 5.71 2.82
N THR A 106 -19.29 4.79 2.23
CA THR A 106 -20.25 5.04 1.15
C THR A 106 -21.67 4.74 1.65
N GLU A 107 -22.68 5.09 0.86
CA GLU A 107 -24.09 4.95 1.20
C GLU A 107 -24.46 3.50 1.51
N ARG A 108 -23.90 2.55 0.75
CA ARG A 108 -24.14 1.10 0.89
C ARG A 108 -23.18 0.40 1.85
N THR A 109 -22.29 1.13 2.52
CA THR A 109 -21.38 0.58 3.51
C THR A 109 -22.14 0.14 4.77
N ILE A 110 -22.01 -1.14 5.12
CA ILE A 110 -22.64 -1.72 6.32
C ILE A 110 -21.75 -1.58 7.56
N VAL A 111 -20.43 -1.73 7.41
CA VAL A 111 -19.48 -1.55 8.52
C VAL A 111 -19.09 -0.08 8.59
N ARG A 112 -19.53 0.62 9.64
CA ARG A 112 -19.35 2.09 9.73
C ARG A 112 -18.23 2.54 10.66
N GLU A 113 -17.50 1.60 11.26
CA GLU A 113 -16.54 1.87 12.32
C GLU A 113 -15.30 0.99 12.16
N ILE A 114 -14.14 1.51 12.59
CA ILE A 114 -12.90 0.76 12.68
C ILE A 114 -12.53 0.65 14.16
N SER A 115 -12.54 -0.57 14.69
CA SER A 115 -12.12 -0.80 16.07
C SER A 115 -10.60 -0.65 16.21
N PRO A 116 -10.07 -0.28 17.40
CA PRO A 116 -8.63 -0.20 17.63
C PRO A 116 -7.88 -1.50 17.32
N SER A 117 -8.52 -2.65 17.56
CA SER A 117 -7.95 -3.96 17.23
C SER A 117 -7.78 -4.16 15.72
N LYS A 118 -8.80 -3.78 14.92
CA LYS A 118 -8.70 -3.83 13.45
C LYS A 118 -7.62 -2.88 12.94
N TRP A 119 -7.61 -1.65 13.46
CA TRP A 119 -6.61 -0.64 13.12
C TRP A 119 -5.18 -1.17 13.34
N ASN A 120 -4.89 -1.69 14.54
CA ASN A 120 -3.57 -2.25 14.85
C ASN A 120 -3.23 -3.45 13.95
N ARG A 121 -4.21 -4.32 13.67
CA ARG A 121 -4.03 -5.47 12.77
C ARG A 121 -3.68 -5.02 11.35
N TRP A 122 -4.35 -4.00 10.85
CA TRP A 122 -4.13 -3.44 9.52
C TRP A 122 -2.71 -2.89 9.35
N HIS A 123 -2.22 -2.15 10.34
CA HIS A 123 -0.83 -1.67 10.34
C HIS A 123 0.19 -2.80 10.42
N LYS A 124 -0.09 -3.83 11.24
CA LYS A 124 0.77 -5.02 11.33
C LYS A 124 0.84 -5.74 9.97
N VAL A 125 -0.30 -5.95 9.32
CA VAL A 125 -0.36 -6.59 7.99
C VAL A 125 0.36 -5.76 6.93
N ALA A 126 0.20 -4.43 6.92
CA ALA A 126 0.94 -3.56 6.00
C ALA A 126 2.46 -3.66 6.20
N LYS A 127 2.91 -3.72 7.45
CA LYS A 127 4.33 -3.88 7.80
C LYS A 127 4.88 -5.22 7.31
N GLU A 128 4.20 -6.31 7.64
CA GLU A 128 4.58 -7.67 7.22
C GLU A 128 4.59 -7.81 5.69
N ALA A 129 3.56 -7.31 5.00
CA ALA A 129 3.49 -7.33 3.54
C ALA A 129 4.61 -6.48 2.91
N THR A 130 5.00 -5.37 3.52
CA THR A 130 6.14 -4.54 3.07
C THR A 130 7.46 -5.31 3.18
N GLU A 131 7.65 -6.03 4.29
CA GLU A 131 8.84 -6.88 4.52
C GLU A 131 8.93 -7.98 3.47
N GLN A 132 7.83 -8.69 3.19
CA GLN A 132 7.78 -9.79 2.22
C GLN A 132 7.91 -9.31 0.76
N ALA A 133 7.23 -8.22 0.41
CA ALA A 133 7.28 -7.64 -0.93
C ALA A 133 8.58 -6.86 -1.21
N HIS A 134 9.50 -6.79 -0.24
CA HIS A 134 10.73 -6.00 -0.33
C HIS A 134 10.49 -4.54 -0.75
N ARG A 135 9.37 -3.96 -0.31
CA ARG A 135 9.06 -2.54 -0.58
C ARG A 135 9.98 -1.61 0.22
N SER A 136 10.15 -0.39 -0.29
CA SER A 136 10.94 0.67 0.35
C SER A 136 10.14 1.48 1.36
N ARG A 137 8.81 1.39 1.35
CA ARG A 137 7.92 2.13 2.25
C ARG A 137 6.73 1.27 2.64
N VAL A 138 6.39 1.31 3.93
CA VAL A 138 5.11 0.80 4.43
C VAL A 138 4.00 1.75 3.99
N PRO A 139 2.93 1.26 3.34
CA PRO A 139 1.86 2.13 2.92
C PRO A 139 1.14 2.76 4.11
N GLU A 140 0.74 4.01 3.93
CA GLU A 140 -0.03 4.72 4.94
C GLU A 140 -1.47 4.21 4.95
N ILE A 141 -2.03 4.02 6.14
CA ILE A 141 -3.44 3.70 6.32
C ILE A 141 -4.06 4.94 6.95
N PHE A 142 -4.89 5.63 6.19
CA PHE A 142 -5.52 6.87 6.63
C PHE A 142 -6.69 6.59 7.57
N PRO A 143 -7.08 7.57 8.42
CA PRO A 143 -8.29 7.47 9.21
C PRO A 143 -9.54 7.19 8.35
N LEU A 144 -10.61 6.73 8.98
CA LEU A 144 -11.88 6.52 8.29
C LEU A 144 -12.35 7.83 7.64
N THR A 145 -12.61 7.79 6.34
CA THR A 145 -13.04 8.94 5.53
C THR A 145 -14.43 8.72 4.96
N THR A 146 -15.07 9.81 4.54
CA THR A 146 -16.26 9.83 3.70
C THR A 146 -15.89 9.94 2.23
N LEU A 147 -16.80 9.55 1.33
CA LEU A 147 -16.58 9.73 -0.10
C LEU A 147 -16.37 11.22 -0.47
N SER A 148 -16.99 12.15 0.25
CA SER A 148 -16.79 13.59 0.05
C SER A 148 -15.36 14.03 0.33
N GLU A 149 -14.79 13.61 1.46
CA GLU A 149 -13.40 13.95 1.82
C GLU A 149 -12.40 13.37 0.81
N VAL A 150 -12.67 12.16 0.30
CA VAL A 150 -11.88 11.53 -0.77
C VAL A 150 -11.94 12.34 -2.07
N MET A 151 -13.11 12.89 -2.43
CA MET A 151 -13.26 13.74 -3.61
C MET A 151 -12.46 15.04 -3.51
N ASP A 152 -12.33 15.60 -2.31
CA ASP A 152 -11.64 16.87 -2.06
C ASP A 152 -10.11 16.78 -2.18
N LEU A 153 -9.54 15.57 -2.09
CA LEU A 153 -8.11 15.33 -2.23
C LEU A 153 -7.55 15.90 -3.54
N LYS A 154 -6.42 16.61 -3.46
CA LYS A 154 -5.75 17.22 -4.62
C LYS A 154 -4.76 16.23 -5.24
N ILE A 155 -5.30 15.21 -5.89
CA ILE A 155 -4.55 14.18 -6.62
C ILE A 155 -4.85 14.35 -8.13
N PRO A 156 -3.83 14.34 -9.01
CA PRO A 156 -3.98 14.69 -10.42
C PRO A 156 -4.77 13.66 -11.23
N HIS A 157 -4.64 12.37 -10.90
CA HIS A 157 -5.41 11.31 -11.55
C HIS A 157 -6.38 10.68 -10.54
N LYS A 158 -7.66 10.63 -10.91
CA LYS A 158 -8.74 10.13 -10.06
C LYS A 158 -9.56 9.16 -10.87
N LEU A 159 -9.63 7.92 -10.40
CA LEU A 159 -10.31 6.83 -11.07
C LEU A 159 -11.33 6.21 -10.13
N VAL A 160 -12.44 5.74 -10.67
CA VAL A 160 -13.40 4.90 -9.95
C VAL A 160 -13.60 3.58 -10.69
N LEU A 161 -13.49 2.46 -9.98
CA LEU A 161 -13.85 1.16 -10.56
C LEU A 161 -15.36 1.04 -10.71
N ASP A 162 -15.82 0.95 -11.95
CA ASP A 162 -17.19 0.70 -12.33
C ASP A 162 -17.22 -0.29 -13.50
N ALA A 163 -18.10 -1.29 -13.43
CA ALA A 163 -18.32 -2.26 -14.51
C ALA A 163 -18.84 -1.61 -15.81
N GLN A 164 -19.41 -0.40 -15.72
CA GLN A 164 -19.87 0.39 -16.86
C GLN A 164 -18.83 1.39 -17.37
N GLY A 165 -17.65 1.46 -16.74
CA GLY A 165 -16.55 2.33 -17.15
C GLY A 165 -15.74 1.80 -18.34
N ASP A 166 -14.90 2.67 -18.89
CA ASP A 166 -14.00 2.32 -19.99
C ASP A 166 -13.01 1.24 -19.55
N ASN A 167 -12.58 0.38 -20.46
CA ASN A 167 -11.56 -0.61 -20.10
C ASN A 167 -10.30 0.12 -19.60
N LEU A 168 -9.83 -0.25 -18.39
CA LEU A 168 -8.70 0.43 -17.75
C LEU A 168 -7.45 0.44 -18.64
N TRP A 169 -7.19 -0.65 -19.37
CA TRP A 169 -6.03 -0.72 -20.25
C TRP A 169 -6.12 0.28 -21.41
N ASP A 170 -7.29 0.36 -22.04
CA ASP A 170 -7.53 1.27 -23.15
C ASP A 170 -7.50 2.73 -22.67
N TRP A 171 -8.15 3.01 -21.52
CA TRP A 171 -8.11 4.32 -20.88
C TRP A 171 -6.66 4.78 -20.62
N LEU A 172 -5.80 3.89 -20.12
CA LEU A 172 -4.38 4.18 -19.88
C LEU A 172 -3.58 4.49 -21.15
N MET A 173 -3.96 3.91 -22.31
CA MET A 173 -3.31 4.23 -23.58
C MET A 173 -3.67 5.64 -24.07
N GLU A 174 -4.89 6.10 -23.79
CA GLU A 174 -5.38 7.42 -24.17
C GLU A 174 -4.97 8.52 -23.18
N HIS A 175 -4.75 8.16 -21.92
CA HIS A 175 -4.43 9.07 -20.81
C HIS A 175 -3.07 8.72 -20.20
N PRO A 176 -1.95 8.96 -20.91
CA PRO A 176 -0.64 8.65 -20.39
C PRO A 176 -0.36 9.49 -19.13
N MET A 177 -0.19 8.80 -18.00
CA MET A 177 0.21 9.40 -16.73
C MET A 177 1.73 9.46 -16.61
N SER A 178 2.25 10.52 -16.00
CA SER A 178 3.66 10.48 -15.57
C SER A 178 3.82 9.36 -14.53
N PRO A 179 4.88 8.56 -14.60
CA PRO A 179 5.22 7.56 -13.58
C PRO A 179 5.38 8.13 -12.17
N LEU A 180 5.62 9.44 -12.06
CA LEU A 180 5.73 10.19 -10.81
C LEU A 180 4.40 10.80 -10.36
N SER A 181 3.37 10.79 -11.21
CA SER A 181 2.07 11.36 -10.87
C SER A 181 1.34 10.49 -9.85
N ALA A 182 0.66 11.15 -8.92
CA ALA A 182 -0.22 10.46 -8.00
C ALA A 182 -1.55 10.07 -8.66
N CYS A 183 -2.04 8.88 -8.33
CA CYS A 183 -3.32 8.36 -8.79
C CYS A 183 -4.13 7.87 -7.60
N LEU A 184 -5.40 8.24 -7.54
CA LEU A 184 -6.36 7.77 -6.56
C LEU A 184 -7.38 6.85 -7.23
N LEU A 185 -7.50 5.62 -6.75
CA LEU A 185 -8.50 4.67 -7.22
C LEU A 185 -9.58 4.49 -6.16
N VAL A 186 -10.85 4.69 -6.53
CA VAL A 186 -12.01 4.45 -5.66
C VAL A 186 -12.65 3.11 -5.99
N VAL A 187 -12.97 2.35 -4.95
CA VAL A 187 -13.68 1.07 -5.05
C VAL A 187 -14.86 1.05 -4.08
N GLY A 188 -16.04 0.77 -4.62
CA GLY A 188 -17.29 0.65 -3.86
C GLY A 188 -17.35 -0.59 -2.94
N PRO A 189 -18.37 -0.70 -2.09
CA PRO A 189 -18.60 -1.88 -1.26
C PRO A 189 -19.18 -3.02 -2.11
N GLU A 190 -19.55 -4.16 -1.50
CA GLU A 190 -20.13 -5.31 -2.20
C GLU A 190 -21.42 -4.97 -2.96
N GLY A 191 -22.16 -3.96 -2.51
CA GLY A 191 -23.36 -3.45 -3.18
C GLY A 191 -23.09 -2.42 -4.29
N GLY A 192 -21.82 -2.12 -4.58
CA GLY A 192 -21.42 -1.05 -5.50
C GLY A 192 -21.74 0.35 -4.99
N LEU A 193 -21.32 1.36 -5.74
CA LEU A 193 -21.68 2.76 -5.52
C LEU A 193 -23.10 3.04 -6.01
N THR A 194 -23.80 3.98 -5.39
CA THR A 194 -25.12 4.41 -5.87
C THR A 194 -25.00 5.26 -7.14
N PRO A 195 -26.07 5.38 -7.96
CA PRO A 195 -26.05 6.31 -9.10
C PRO A 195 -25.68 7.74 -8.69
N SER A 196 -26.17 8.22 -7.54
CA SER A 196 -25.82 9.54 -7.03
C SER A 196 -24.34 9.66 -6.68
N GLU A 197 -23.73 8.65 -6.06
CA GLU A 197 -22.30 8.65 -5.75
C GLU A 197 -21.43 8.65 -7.01
N ARG A 198 -21.84 7.89 -8.04
CA ARG A 198 -21.15 7.86 -9.34
C ARG A 198 -21.23 9.22 -10.04
N ASP A 199 -22.40 9.84 -10.04
CA ASP A 199 -22.59 11.19 -10.58
C ASP A 199 -21.73 12.23 -9.85
N GLN A 200 -21.62 12.12 -8.52
CA GLN A 200 -20.77 12.99 -7.71
C GLN A 200 -19.29 12.81 -8.04
N LEU A 201 -18.81 11.57 -8.16
CA LEU A 201 -17.43 11.28 -8.53
C LEU A 201 -17.10 11.83 -9.92
N SER A 202 -17.97 11.60 -10.90
CA SER A 202 -17.78 12.15 -12.26
C SER A 202 -17.69 13.67 -12.25
N ARG A 203 -18.58 14.36 -11.52
CA ARG A 203 -18.53 15.84 -11.38
C ARG A 203 -17.28 16.35 -10.66
N ASN A 204 -16.60 15.50 -9.90
CA ASN A 204 -15.35 15.80 -9.21
C ASN A 204 -14.10 15.29 -9.95
N GLY A 205 -14.25 14.98 -11.25
CA GLY A 205 -13.14 14.64 -12.13
C GLY A 205 -12.61 13.23 -11.95
N PHE A 206 -13.45 12.29 -11.50
CA PHE A 206 -13.11 10.87 -11.52
C PHE A 206 -13.54 10.25 -12.85
N ASP A 207 -12.60 9.60 -13.52
CA ASP A 207 -12.89 8.79 -14.69
C ASP A 207 -13.33 7.38 -14.26
N ALA A 208 -14.41 6.90 -14.86
CA ALA A 208 -14.95 5.58 -14.58
C ALA A 208 -14.24 4.54 -15.45
N VAL A 209 -13.61 3.55 -14.81
CA VAL A 209 -12.83 2.50 -15.49
C VAL A 209 -13.24 1.11 -15.02
N SER A 210 -13.12 0.12 -15.92
CA SER A 210 -13.48 -1.28 -15.70
C SER A 210 -12.28 -2.21 -15.90
N LEU A 211 -12.34 -3.41 -15.33
CA LEU A 211 -11.35 -4.47 -15.52
C LEU A 211 -11.80 -5.48 -16.59
N GLY A 212 -12.60 -5.02 -17.56
CA GLY A 212 -13.19 -5.86 -18.60
C GLY A 212 -14.56 -6.43 -18.20
N PRO A 213 -14.97 -7.57 -18.79
CA PRO A 213 -16.37 -7.99 -18.80
C PRO A 213 -16.86 -8.65 -17.50
N TYR A 214 -15.94 -8.97 -16.58
CA TYR A 214 -16.28 -9.69 -15.36
C TYR A 214 -16.42 -8.75 -14.17
N ILE A 215 -17.42 -9.02 -13.33
CA ILE A 215 -17.61 -8.33 -12.07
C ILE A 215 -16.69 -8.97 -11.03
N TYR A 216 -15.61 -8.27 -10.69
CA TYR A 216 -14.72 -8.67 -9.60
C TYR A 216 -15.35 -8.37 -8.25
N ARG A 217 -15.03 -9.19 -7.26
CA ARG A 217 -15.43 -8.91 -5.87
C ARG A 217 -14.69 -7.69 -5.35
N ALA A 218 -15.34 -6.93 -4.47
CA ALA A 218 -14.82 -5.66 -3.94
C ALA A 218 -13.43 -5.81 -3.30
N GLU A 219 -13.16 -6.93 -2.62
CA GLU A 219 -11.87 -7.22 -1.99
C GLU A 219 -10.71 -7.44 -2.98
N ASN A 220 -11.01 -7.77 -4.24
CA ASN A 220 -9.99 -8.07 -5.25
C ASN A 220 -9.88 -6.97 -6.33
N ALA A 221 -10.99 -6.29 -6.63
CA ALA A 221 -11.06 -5.34 -7.75
C ALA A 221 -9.98 -4.24 -7.64
N GLY A 222 -9.85 -3.61 -6.46
CA GLY A 222 -8.86 -2.57 -6.22
C GLY A 222 -7.42 -3.06 -6.36
N VAL A 223 -7.13 -4.27 -5.86
CA VAL A 223 -5.80 -4.90 -5.94
C VAL A 223 -5.42 -5.18 -7.39
N PHE A 224 -6.34 -5.74 -8.19
CA PHE A 224 -6.07 -6.07 -9.59
C PHE A 224 -5.88 -4.82 -10.45
N ALA A 225 -6.71 -3.80 -10.25
CA ALA A 225 -6.54 -2.51 -10.90
C ALA A 225 -5.20 -1.86 -10.50
N ALA A 226 -4.84 -1.91 -9.21
CA ALA A 226 -3.57 -1.39 -8.73
C ALA A 226 -2.37 -2.08 -9.38
N ALA A 227 -2.40 -3.41 -9.54
CA ALA A 227 -1.34 -4.15 -10.21
C ALA A 227 -1.17 -3.72 -11.68
N LEU A 228 -2.26 -3.51 -12.42
CA LEU A 228 -2.23 -3.01 -13.79
C LEU A 228 -1.68 -1.58 -13.87
N LEU A 229 -2.20 -0.69 -13.02
CA LEU A 229 -1.72 0.70 -12.92
C LEU A 229 -0.22 0.74 -12.61
N ARG A 230 0.22 -0.08 -11.66
CA ARG A 230 1.63 -0.16 -11.25
C ARG A 230 2.52 -0.66 -12.38
N ALA A 231 2.11 -1.72 -13.07
CA ALA A 231 2.81 -2.24 -14.24
C ALA A 231 2.96 -1.15 -15.31
N TRP A 232 1.86 -0.45 -15.63
CA TRP A 232 1.85 0.64 -16.61
C TRP A 232 2.76 1.82 -16.20
N MET A 233 2.67 2.29 -14.96
CA MET A 233 3.51 3.39 -14.47
C MET A 233 5.00 3.02 -14.50
N SER A 234 5.34 1.78 -14.14
CA SER A 234 6.74 1.33 -14.13
C SER A 234 7.36 1.18 -15.53
N SER A 235 6.60 0.71 -16.52
CA SER A 235 7.12 0.55 -17.89
C SER A 235 7.46 1.89 -18.55
N HIS A 236 6.73 2.94 -18.20
CA HIS A 236 6.97 4.29 -18.70
C HIS A 236 8.00 5.07 -17.86
N TYR A 237 8.30 4.64 -16.62
CA TYR A 237 9.37 5.22 -15.79
C TYR A 237 10.76 5.00 -16.40
N PHE A 238 11.04 3.80 -16.91
CA PHE A 238 12.34 3.47 -17.47
C PHE A 238 12.60 4.15 -18.82
N ALA A 239 11.55 4.45 -19.59
CA ALA A 239 11.67 5.17 -20.85
C ALA A 239 12.17 6.62 -20.66
N HIS A 240 11.73 7.29 -19.59
CA HIS A 240 12.08 8.69 -19.31
C HIS A 240 13.48 8.92 -18.72
N ARG A 241 14.16 7.88 -18.20
CA ARG A 241 15.54 8.00 -17.69
C ARG A 241 16.63 7.78 -18.75
N GLN A 242 16.27 7.34 -19.95
CA GLN A 242 17.21 7.11 -21.05
C GLN A 242 17.23 8.23 -22.10
N SER A 243 16.43 9.29 -21.91
CA SER A 243 16.42 10.53 -22.71
C SER A 243 17.00 11.69 -21.91
#